data_AF-A0A957JQV4-F1
#
_entry.id   AF-A0A957JQV4-F1
#
_cell.length_a   1.000
_cell.length_b   1.000
_cell.length_c   1.000
_cell.angle_alpha   90.00
_cell.angle_beta   90.00
_cell.angle_gamma   90.00
#
_symmetry.space_group_name_H-M   'P 1'
#
loop_
_entity.id
_entity.type
_entity.pdbx_description
1 polymer ?
#
loop_
_entity_poly.entity_id
_entity_poly.type
_entity_poly.pdbx_seq_one_letter_code
_entity_poly.pdbx_strand_id
1 'polypeptide(L)'
;MAAVTSDSSKSQAQLIYEQQRRRQRRFSTGVNVSYLVLLGILFLAFSGLQVNILGVHLKTIQLDWAFIVERTPFIFGGVGLTIILAILSISLACVLALLGALGRLSK
;
A
#
# COMPACT_ATOMS: atom_id res chain seq x y z
N MET A 1 50.30 -1.52 -23.69
CA MET A 1 49.00 -2.24 -23.71
C MET A 1 48.26 -2.02 -22.38
N ALA A 2 47.81 -0.79 -22.08
CA ALA A 2 47.24 -0.45 -20.75
C ALA A 2 46.31 0.79 -20.76
N ALA A 3 45.55 1.02 -21.84
CA ALA A 3 44.70 2.22 -21.94
C ALA A 3 43.24 1.96 -22.38
N VAL A 4 42.79 0.70 -22.45
CA VAL A 4 41.46 0.35 -23.02
C VAL A 4 40.41 0.04 -21.94
N THR A 5 40.77 -0.06 -20.65
CA THR A 5 39.86 -0.57 -19.61
C THR A 5 39.07 0.49 -18.83
N SER A 6 39.42 1.79 -18.92
CA SER A 6 38.78 2.85 -18.12
C SER A 6 37.55 3.49 -18.77
N ASP A 7 37.39 3.38 -20.09
CA ASP A 7 36.28 3.98 -20.84
C ASP A 7 35.03 3.07 -20.86
N SER A 8 35.25 1.75 -20.95
CA SER A 8 34.18 0.74 -20.95
C SER A 8 33.43 0.65 -19.60
N SER A 9 34.14 0.74 -18.46
CA SER A 9 33.48 0.72 -17.13
C SER A 9 32.64 1.96 -16.86
N LYS A 10 33.09 3.15 -17.29
CA LYS A 10 32.29 4.38 -17.21
C LYS A 10 31.06 4.32 -18.12
N SER A 11 31.22 3.75 -19.33
CA SER A 11 30.12 3.52 -20.28
C SER A 11 29.09 2.50 -19.75
N GLN A 12 29.52 1.38 -19.18
CA GLN A 12 28.61 0.39 -18.59
C GLN A 12 27.87 0.93 -17.37
N ALA A 13 28.55 1.69 -16.50
CA ALA A 13 27.91 2.36 -15.38
C ALA A 13 26.85 3.37 -15.87
N GLN A 14 27.15 4.15 -16.91
CA GLN A 14 26.19 5.07 -17.52
C GLN A 14 24.99 4.35 -18.13
N LEU A 15 25.21 3.22 -18.82
CA LEU A 15 24.13 2.38 -19.36
C LEU A 15 23.21 1.83 -18.26
N ILE A 16 23.77 1.45 -17.10
CA ILE A 16 23.00 0.99 -15.93
C ILE A 16 22.18 2.15 -15.33
N TYR A 17 22.77 3.34 -15.19
CA TYR A 17 22.06 4.54 -14.70
C TYR A 17 20.91 4.95 -15.64
N GLU A 18 21.10 4.88 -16.96
CA GLU A 18 20.03 5.18 -17.92
C GLU A 18 18.90 4.13 -17.92
N GLN A 19 19.25 2.85 -17.79
CA GLN A 19 18.26 1.76 -17.66
C GLN A 19 17.44 1.88 -16.37
N GLN A 20 18.08 2.21 -15.25
CA GLN A 20 17.39 2.44 -13.98
C GLN A 20 16.43 3.63 -14.08
N ARG A 21 16.85 4.75 -14.70
CA ARG A 21 15.99 5.94 -14.88
C ARG A 21 14.74 5.65 -15.71
N ARG A 22 14.82 4.77 -16.71
CA ARG A 22 13.66 4.32 -17.51
C ARG A 22 12.74 3.38 -16.73
N ARG A 23 13.32 2.47 -15.93
CA ARG A 23 12.56 1.55 -15.07
C ARG A 23 11.80 2.27 -13.96
N GLN A 24 12.44 3.25 -13.31
CA GLN A 24 11.83 4.06 -12.24
C GLN A 24 10.56 4.77 -12.74
N ARG A 25 10.60 5.34 -13.95
CA ARG A 25 9.47 6.07 -14.55
C ARG A 25 8.32 5.14 -14.93
N ARG A 26 8.61 3.99 -15.53
CA ARG A 26 7.55 3.01 -15.87
C ARG A 26 6.90 2.43 -14.62
N PHE A 27 7.69 2.21 -13.57
CA PHE A 27 7.19 1.74 -12.28
C PHE A 27 6.31 2.80 -11.59
N SER A 28 6.77 4.03 -11.47
CA SER A 28 5.98 5.09 -10.82
C SER A 28 4.70 5.43 -11.60
N THR A 29 4.76 5.44 -12.94
CA THR A 29 3.57 5.62 -13.77
C THR A 29 2.60 4.46 -13.61
N GLY A 30 3.06 3.21 -13.60
CA GLY A 30 2.19 2.04 -13.38
C GLY A 30 1.48 2.08 -12.02
N VAL A 31 2.22 2.43 -10.96
CA VAL A 31 1.66 2.57 -9.61
C VAL A 31 0.62 3.70 -9.55
N ASN A 32 0.91 4.87 -10.12
CA ASN A 32 -0.05 5.97 -10.17
C ASN A 32 -1.32 5.62 -10.97
N VAL A 33 -1.18 4.94 -12.10
CA VAL A 33 -2.32 4.47 -12.89
C VAL A 33 -3.15 3.48 -12.08
N SER A 34 -2.52 2.53 -11.39
CA SER A 34 -3.23 1.59 -10.51
C SER A 34 -3.98 2.31 -9.40
N TYR A 35 -3.40 3.34 -8.77
CA TYR A 35 -4.09 4.15 -7.76
C TYR A 35 -5.27 4.93 -8.34
N LEU A 36 -5.12 5.51 -9.53
CA LEU A 36 -6.20 6.22 -10.21
C LEU A 36 -7.34 5.29 -10.59
N VAL A 37 -7.03 4.10 -11.10
CA VAL A 37 -8.04 3.08 -11.43
C VAL A 37 -8.76 2.62 -10.16
N LEU A 38 -8.03 2.33 -9.09
CA LEU A 38 -8.61 1.92 -7.81
C LEU A 38 -9.50 3.03 -7.22
N LEU A 39 -9.05 4.28 -7.24
CA LEU A 39 -9.86 5.42 -6.80
C LEU A 39 -11.09 5.63 -7.68
N GLY A 40 -10.97 5.46 -8.99
CA GLY A 40 -12.10 5.55 -9.93
C GLY A 40 -13.15 4.48 -9.65
N ILE A 41 -12.73 3.24 -9.39
CA ILE A 41 -13.64 2.15 -9.00
C ILE A 41 -14.30 2.46 -7.66
N LEU A 42 -13.53 2.93 -6.68
CA LEU A 42 -14.05 3.28 -5.36
C LEU A 42 -15.10 4.41 -5.47
N PHE A 43 -14.77 5.47 -6.21
CA PHE A 43 -15.69 6.57 -6.46
C PHE A 43 -16.98 6.09 -7.13
N LEU A 44 -16.87 5.25 -8.17
CA LEU A 44 -18.02 4.65 -8.83
C LEU A 44 -18.88 3.82 -7.86
N ALA A 45 -18.25 2.96 -7.06
CA ALA A 45 -18.93 2.08 -6.10
C ALA A 45 -19.69 2.84 -5.00
N PHE A 46 -19.22 4.04 -4.66
CA PHE A 46 -19.78 4.91 -3.63
C PHE A 46 -20.54 6.13 -4.17
N SER A 47 -20.74 6.22 -5.50
CA SER A 47 -21.40 7.37 -6.16
C SER A 47 -22.93 7.33 -6.05
N GLY A 48 -23.55 6.21 -5.67
CA GLY A 48 -25.01 6.06 -5.64
C GLY A 48 -25.70 5.95 -7.02
N LEU A 49 -24.94 5.82 -8.10
CA LEU A 49 -25.41 5.50 -9.45
C LEU A 49 -26.12 4.14 -9.51
N GLN A 50 -27.28 4.13 -10.16
CA GLN A 50 -28.01 2.91 -10.49
C GLN A 50 -27.77 2.61 -11.96
N VAL A 51 -26.90 1.65 -12.23
CA VAL A 51 -26.58 1.27 -13.61
C VAL A 51 -27.24 -0.07 -13.89
N ASN A 52 -28.11 -0.10 -14.90
CA ASN A 52 -28.70 -1.33 -15.40
C ASN A 52 -27.88 -1.78 -16.60
N ILE A 53 -27.04 -2.80 -16.42
CA ILE A 53 -26.19 -3.33 -17.47
C ILE A 53 -26.64 -4.78 -17.70
N LEU A 54 -27.10 -5.07 -18.92
CA LEU A 54 -27.46 -6.43 -19.35
C LEU A 54 -28.49 -7.15 -18.44
N GLY A 55 -29.41 -6.41 -17.81
CA GLY A 55 -30.45 -6.97 -16.93
C GLY A 55 -30.00 -7.18 -15.48
N VAL A 56 -28.78 -6.79 -15.12
CA VAL A 56 -28.29 -6.79 -13.74
C VAL A 56 -28.39 -5.37 -13.17
N HIS A 57 -29.17 -5.23 -12.10
CA HIS A 57 -29.34 -3.97 -11.37
C HIS A 57 -28.16 -3.76 -10.41
N LEU A 58 -27.15 -3.01 -10.85
CA LEU A 58 -26.06 -2.56 -9.97
C LEU A 58 -26.48 -1.27 -9.28
N LYS A 59 -26.88 -1.40 -8.02
CA LYS A 59 -27.12 -0.27 -7.12
C LYS A 59 -25.82 0.04 -6.38
N THR A 60 -25.12 1.07 -6.81
CA THR A 60 -23.96 1.57 -6.05
C THR A 60 -24.43 2.27 -4.78
N ILE A 61 -23.59 2.31 -3.76
CA ILE A 61 -23.96 2.80 -2.42
C ILE A 61 -23.90 4.32 -2.48
N GLN A 62 -24.97 5.02 -2.10
CA GLN A 62 -24.94 6.47 -1.96
C GLN A 62 -24.35 6.81 -0.60
N LEU A 63 -23.25 7.57 -0.59
CA LEU A 63 -22.70 8.11 0.65
C LEU A 63 -23.61 9.22 1.18
N ASP A 64 -24.31 8.95 2.28
CA ASP A 64 -24.96 10.00 3.06
C ASP A 64 -23.93 10.65 3.98
N TRP A 65 -23.50 11.86 3.58
CA TRP A 65 -22.50 12.61 4.34
C TRP A 65 -23.04 13.06 5.71
N ALA A 66 -24.34 13.32 5.84
CA ALA A 66 -24.95 13.71 7.12
C ALA A 66 -24.92 12.54 8.11
N PHE A 67 -25.26 11.33 7.63
CA PHE A 67 -25.14 10.09 8.42
C PHE A 67 -23.70 9.83 8.85
N ILE A 68 -22.73 10.01 7.93
CA ILE A 68 -21.31 9.78 8.24
C ILE A 68 -20.87 10.72 9.35
N VAL A 69 -21.14 12.02 9.26
CA VAL A 69 -20.71 13.00 10.27
C VAL A 69 -21.35 12.72 11.63
N GLU A 70 -22.64 12.39 11.66
CA GLU A 70 -23.35 12.08 12.91
C GLU A 70 -22.83 10.79 13.58
N ARG A 71 -22.49 9.77 12.77
CA ARG A 71 -21.98 8.48 13.26
C ARG A 71 -20.45 8.39 13.30
N THR A 72 -19.74 9.43 12.86
CA THR A 72 -18.28 9.57 12.93
C THR A 72 -17.75 9.19 14.31
N PRO A 73 -18.19 9.80 15.43
CA PRO A 73 -17.65 9.45 16.74
C PRO A 73 -17.85 7.96 17.12
N PHE A 74 -18.90 7.32 16.62
CA PHE A 74 -19.13 5.89 16.82
C PHE A 74 -18.15 5.02 16.01
N ILE A 75 -17.90 5.35 14.74
CA ILE A 75 -16.93 4.65 13.87
C ILE A 75 -15.51 4.83 14.42
N PHE A 76 -15.18 6.04 14.85
CA PHE A 76 -13.88 6.36 15.44
C PHE A 76 -13.68 5.78 16.85
N GLY A 77 -14.76 5.40 17.55
CA GLY A 77 -14.67 4.71 18.83
C GLY A 77 -13.90 3.39 18.76
N GLY A 78 -13.92 2.71 17.62
CA GLY A 78 -13.16 1.47 17.40
C GLY A 78 -11.65 1.68 17.27
N VAL A 79 -11.20 2.89 16.93
CA VAL A 79 -9.77 3.18 16.71
C VAL A 79 -8.97 2.97 17.99
N GLY A 80 -9.50 3.38 19.15
CA GLY A 80 -8.85 3.16 20.44
C GLY A 80 -8.62 1.67 20.73
N LEU A 81 -9.62 0.83 20.46
CA LEU A 81 -9.52 -0.63 20.61
C LEU A 81 -8.45 -1.21 19.69
N THR A 82 -8.39 -0.78 18.43
CA THR A 82 -7.36 -1.26 17.49
C THR A 82 -5.94 -0.88 17.92
N ILE A 83 -5.76 0.32 18.49
CA ILE A 83 -4.47 0.77 18.99
C ILE A 83 -4.04 -0.07 20.19
N ILE A 84 -4.94 -0.27 21.15
CA ILE A 84 -4.66 -1.09 22.35
C ILE A 84 -4.34 -2.52 21.95
N LEU A 85 -5.12 -3.13 21.07
CA LEU A 85 -4.89 -4.49 20.56
C LEU A 85 -3.53 -4.61 19.85
N ALA A 86 -3.17 -3.63 19.01
CA ALA A 86 -1.89 -3.63 18.32
C ALA A 86 -0.71 -3.55 19.33
N ILE A 87 -0.80 -2.66 20.32
CA ILE A 87 0.23 -2.52 21.36
C ILE A 87 0.39 -3.83 22.12
N LEU A 88 -0.71 -4.40 22.63
CA LEU A 88 -0.68 -5.67 23.36
C LEU A 88 -0.09 -6.80 22.51
N SER A 89 -0.46 -6.88 21.24
CA SER A 89 0.05 -7.90 20.31
C SER A 89 1.56 -7.76 20.08
N ILE A 90 2.06 -6.54 19.87
CA ILE A 90 3.49 -6.30 19.65
C ILE A 90 4.29 -6.58 20.93
N SER A 91 3.80 -6.10 22.08
CA SER A 91 4.45 -6.36 23.38
C SER A 91 4.57 -7.85 23.67
N LEU A 92 3.49 -8.61 23.46
CA LEU A 92 3.49 -10.05 23.63
C LEU A 92 4.48 -10.73 22.65
N ALA A 93 4.42 -10.37 21.37
CA ALA A 93 5.34 -10.90 20.36
C ALA A 93 6.82 -10.65 20.72
N CYS A 94 7.14 -9.45 21.22
CA CYS A 94 8.49 -9.11 21.69
C CYS A 94 8.93 -10.00 22.85
N VAL A 95 8.09 -10.24 23.85
CA VAL A 95 8.42 -11.12 24.99
C VAL A 95 8.68 -12.54 24.50
N LEU A 96 7.81 -13.09 23.65
CA LEU A 96 8.03 -14.43 23.08
C LEU A 96 9.31 -14.49 22.24
N ALA A 97 9.61 -13.46 21.46
CA ALA A 97 10.83 -13.40 20.66
C ALA A 97 12.09 -13.39 21.55
N LEU A 98 12.09 -12.62 22.64
CA LEU A 98 13.18 -12.56 23.61
C LEU A 98 13.36 -13.90 24.33
N LEU A 99 12.27 -14.51 24.79
CA LEU A 99 12.31 -15.83 25.42
C LEU A 99 12.82 -16.91 24.46
N GLY A 100 12.38 -16.88 23.20
CA GLY A 100 12.88 -17.80 22.16
C GLY A 100 14.37 -17.60 21.86
N ALA A 101 14.84 -16.34 21.82
CA ALA A 101 16.25 -16.02 21.63
C ALA A 101 17.11 -16.49 22.81
N LEU A 102 16.68 -16.26 24.05
CA LEU A 102 17.37 -16.72 25.26
C LEU A 102 17.36 -18.25 25.38
N GLY A 103 16.24 -18.90 25.09
CA GLY A 103 16.13 -20.35 25.06
C GLY A 103 17.07 -21.01 24.04
N ARG A 104 17.29 -20.35 22.89
CA ARG A 104 18.30 -20.79 21.91
C ARG A 104 19.74 -20.58 22.39
N LEU A 105 20.01 -19.53 23.17
CA LEU A 105 21.36 -19.21 23.66
C LEU A 105 21.78 -20.02 24.90
N SER A 106 20.82 -20.63 25.60
CA SER A 106 21.06 -21.44 26.81
C SER A 106 21.55 -22.88 26.52
N LYS A 107 21.93 -23.18 25.27
CA LYS A 107 22.57 -24.44 24.85
C LYS A 107 23.97 -24.19 24.33
#